data_AF-A0A2N3LKI2-F1
#
_entry.id   AF-A0A2N3LKI2-F1
#
_cell.length_a   1.000
_cell.length_b   1.000
_cell.length_c   1.000
_cell.angle_alpha   90.00
_cell.angle_beta   90.00
_cell.angle_gamma   90.00
#
_symmetry.space_group_name_H-M   'P 1'
#
loop_
_entity.id
_entity.type
_entity.pdbx_description
1 polymer ?
#
loop_
_entity_poly.entity_id
_entity_poly.type
_entity_poly.pdbx_seq_one_letter_code
_entity_poly.pdbx_strand_id
1 'polypeptide(L)'
;MREHPIIENIMLTGDPNLAAQPEFNGFDTFHDEILSGDLIVLDEGEVILKDHLQSYLQGEHEFRFYTATATGSKDFYGNEIEKGDRLAYDSKKENIINMEWEDDFEAYLKLEYGFQFTIAE
;
A
#
# COMPACT_ATOMS: atom_id res chain seq x y z
N MET A 1 -2.13 -15.49 49.62
CA MET A 1 -1.69 -15.35 48.23
C MET A 1 -2.31 -16.49 47.46
N ARG A 2 -3.20 -16.21 46.50
CA ARG A 2 -3.78 -17.25 45.63
C ARG A 2 -2.88 -17.37 44.41
N GLU A 3 -2.13 -18.44 44.33
CA GLU A 3 -1.34 -18.78 43.15
C GLU A 3 -2.31 -19.13 42.01
N HIS A 4 -2.24 -18.36 40.93
CA HIS A 4 -3.08 -18.56 39.76
C HIS A 4 -2.44 -19.67 38.90
N PRO A 5 -3.16 -20.77 38.60
CA PRO A 5 -2.64 -21.95 37.87
C PRO A 5 -2.24 -21.68 36.41
N ILE A 6 -2.26 -20.41 36.00
CA ILE A 6 -1.89 -19.97 34.65
C ILE A 6 -0.36 -19.87 34.53
N ILE A 7 0.35 -19.59 35.62
CA ILE A 7 1.82 -19.40 35.59
C ILE A 7 2.57 -20.74 35.49
N GLU A 8 2.03 -21.82 36.09
CA GLU A 8 2.65 -23.15 36.01
C GLU A 8 2.61 -23.75 34.59
N ASN A 9 1.60 -23.44 33.78
CA ASN A 9 1.57 -23.90 32.38
C ASN A 9 2.58 -23.16 31.49
N ILE A 10 2.90 -21.90 31.76
CA ILE A 10 3.86 -21.14 30.94
C ILE A 10 5.28 -21.72 31.07
N MET A 11 5.64 -22.29 32.23
CA MET A 11 6.96 -22.90 32.42
C MET A 11 7.06 -24.36 31.99
N LEU A 12 5.93 -25.06 31.77
CA LEU A 12 5.91 -26.48 31.42
C LEU A 12 5.71 -26.76 29.92
N THR A 13 5.09 -25.83 29.17
CA THR A 13 4.72 -26.05 27.76
C THR A 13 5.38 -25.12 26.74
N GLY A 14 6.42 -24.35 27.11
CA GLY A 14 7.29 -23.61 26.17
C GLY A 14 6.61 -23.14 24.88
N ASP A 15 6.04 -21.94 24.92
CA ASP A 15 5.29 -21.26 23.85
C ASP A 15 3.80 -21.62 23.68
N PRO A 16 2.88 -20.75 24.17
CA PRO A 16 1.49 -20.79 23.73
C PRO A 16 1.40 -20.32 22.28
N ASN A 17 1.21 -21.28 21.37
CA ASN A 17 0.67 -21.03 20.01
C ASN A 17 1.66 -20.47 18.96
N LEU A 18 2.78 -21.17 18.72
CA LEU A 18 3.62 -21.06 17.50
C LEU A 18 2.91 -21.56 16.21
N ALA A 19 1.59 -21.57 16.19
CA ALA A 19 0.82 -21.97 15.01
C ALA A 19 0.50 -20.72 14.18
N ALA A 20 1.38 -20.46 13.20
CA ALA A 20 1.20 -19.51 12.10
C ALA A 20 1.05 -18.02 12.48
N GLN A 21 2.04 -17.46 13.18
CA GLN A 21 2.25 -16.00 13.09
C GLN A 21 2.92 -15.71 11.74
N PRO A 22 2.40 -14.77 10.93
CA PRO A 22 3.05 -14.34 9.70
C PRO A 22 4.50 -13.94 9.99
N GLU A 23 5.44 -14.36 9.15
CA GLU A 23 6.86 -14.04 9.35
C GLU A 23 7.04 -12.52 9.27
N PHE A 24 7.56 -11.91 10.33
CA PHE A 24 7.81 -10.46 10.38
C PHE A 24 8.91 -10.09 9.37
N ASN A 25 8.60 -9.17 8.46
CA ASN A 25 9.47 -8.78 7.35
C ASN A 25 9.92 -7.30 7.41
N GLY A 26 9.92 -6.71 8.60
CA GLY A 26 10.40 -5.35 8.83
C GLY A 26 9.29 -4.33 9.01
N PHE A 27 9.63 -3.07 8.76
CA PHE A 27 8.72 -1.93 8.90
C PHE A 27 8.63 -1.15 7.60
N ASP A 28 7.45 -0.64 7.31
CA ASP A 28 7.20 0.37 6.27
C ASP A 28 7.87 1.70 6.66
N THR A 29 8.11 2.60 5.70
CA THR A 29 8.36 4.03 5.89
C THR A 29 7.45 4.66 6.96
N PHE A 30 6.18 4.25 7.04
CA PHE A 30 5.24 4.72 8.07
C PHE A 30 5.43 4.07 9.47
N HIS A 31 6.49 3.26 9.65
CA HIS A 31 6.80 2.48 10.84
C HIS A 31 5.71 1.47 11.23
N ASP A 32 4.90 1.06 10.25
CA ASP A 32 3.94 -0.02 10.41
C ASP A 32 4.60 -1.37 10.10
N GLU A 33 4.09 -2.45 10.70
CA GLU A 33 4.72 -3.77 10.60
C GLU A 33 4.42 -4.39 9.23
N ILE A 34 5.46 -4.81 8.51
CA ILE A 34 5.32 -5.57 7.28
C ILE A 34 5.38 -7.05 7.63
N LEU A 35 4.35 -7.79 7.25
CA LEU A 35 4.28 -9.24 7.42
C LEU A 35 4.52 -9.95 6.08
N SER A 36 5.09 -11.14 6.15
CA SER A 36 5.30 -11.96 4.95
C SER A 36 3.95 -12.33 4.33
N GLY A 37 3.81 -12.07 3.04
CA GLY A 37 2.55 -12.15 2.31
C GLY A 37 1.86 -10.79 2.08
N ASP A 38 2.31 -9.70 2.72
CA ASP A 38 1.74 -8.38 2.50
C ASP A 38 2.15 -7.80 1.14
N LEU A 39 1.25 -7.01 0.55
CA LEU A 39 1.53 -6.28 -0.68
C LEU A 39 2.35 -5.04 -0.35
N ILE A 40 3.58 -5.00 -0.86
CA ILE A 40 4.52 -3.91 -0.66
C ILE A 40 4.90 -3.27 -1.99
N VAL A 41 5.34 -2.02 -1.89
CA VAL A 41 5.74 -1.17 -2.98
C VAL A 41 7.10 -0.59 -2.65
N LEU A 42 8.06 -0.72 -3.57
CA LEU A 42 9.41 -0.20 -3.41
C LEU A 42 9.57 1.07 -4.26
N ASP A 43 10.04 2.13 -3.63
CA ASP A 43 10.36 3.41 -4.28
C ASP A 43 11.76 3.88 -3.86
N GLU A 44 12.72 3.91 -4.79
CA GLU A 44 14.12 4.28 -4.55
C GLU A 44 14.82 3.66 -3.30
N GLY A 45 14.33 2.52 -2.80
CA GLY A 45 14.84 1.82 -1.63
C GLY A 45 13.99 1.94 -0.36
N GLU A 46 12.95 2.78 -0.38
CA GLU A 46 11.89 2.82 0.61
C GLU A 46 10.93 1.65 0.40
N VAL A 47 10.41 1.06 1.48
CA VAL A 47 9.43 -0.02 1.44
C VAL A 47 8.11 0.52 1.98
N ILE A 48 7.07 0.50 1.16
CA ILE A 48 5.76 1.06 1.47
C ILE A 48 4.69 -0.03 1.38
N LEU A 49 3.84 -0.17 2.39
CA LEU A 49 2.67 -1.05 2.30
C LEU A 49 1.69 -0.50 1.26
N LYS A 50 1.06 -1.37 0.47
CA LYS A 50 0.10 -0.94 -0.56
C LYS A 50 -1.03 -0.07 0.01
N ASP A 51 -1.47 -0.36 1.24
CA ASP A 51 -2.46 0.47 1.96
C ASP A 51 -1.98 1.90 2.26
N HIS A 52 -0.68 2.12 2.42
CA HIS A 52 -0.09 3.43 2.68
C HIS A 52 0.38 4.15 1.41
N LEU A 53 0.39 3.47 0.26
CA LEU A 53 0.86 4.02 -1.01
C LEU A 53 0.21 5.36 -1.36
N GLN A 54 -1.11 5.50 -1.19
CA GLN A 54 -1.79 6.76 -1.51
C GLN A 54 -1.26 7.92 -0.65
N SER A 55 -1.12 7.70 0.66
CA SER A 55 -0.58 8.70 1.59
C SER A 55 0.86 9.08 1.25
N TYR A 56 1.69 8.08 0.91
CA TYR A 56 3.06 8.29 0.44
C TYR A 56 3.10 9.17 -0.82
N LEU A 57 2.29 8.83 -1.83
CA LEU A 57 2.23 9.58 -3.09
C LEU A 57 1.75 11.02 -2.91
N GLN A 58 0.82 11.28 -1.97
CA GLN A 58 0.38 12.64 -1.65
C GLN A 58 1.51 13.48 -1.03
N GLY A 59 2.31 12.87 -0.15
CA GLY A 59 3.40 13.53 0.55
C GLY A 59 4.62 13.76 -0.34
N GLU A 60 5.23 12.66 -0.81
CA GLU A 60 6.54 12.69 -1.48
C GLU A 60 6.43 13.03 -2.97
N HIS A 61 5.35 12.61 -3.63
CA HIS A 61 5.16 12.77 -5.08
C HIS A 61 4.12 13.83 -5.48
N GLU A 62 3.56 14.57 -4.51
CA GLU A 62 2.58 15.65 -4.75
C GLU A 62 1.32 15.19 -5.54
N PHE A 63 0.94 13.93 -5.36
CA PHE A 63 -0.30 13.41 -5.96
C PHE A 63 -1.54 14.00 -5.28
N ARG A 64 -2.60 14.13 -6.05
CA ARG A 64 -3.93 14.52 -5.55
C ARG A 64 -4.96 13.51 -6.01
N PHE A 65 -5.64 12.92 -5.04
CA PHE A 65 -6.71 11.96 -5.29
C PHE A 65 -8.06 12.65 -5.20
N TYR A 66 -8.91 12.47 -6.21
CA TYR A 66 -10.25 13.04 -6.23
C TYR A 66 -11.23 12.21 -7.06
N THR A 67 -12.50 12.53 -6.93
CA THR A 67 -13.57 11.93 -7.72
C THR A 67 -13.97 12.86 -8.87
N ALA A 68 -14.07 12.31 -10.07
CA ALA A 68 -14.49 13.02 -11.27
C ALA A 68 -15.92 13.60 -11.10
N THR A 69 -16.07 14.90 -11.37
CA THR A 69 -17.37 15.60 -11.26
C THR A 69 -18.06 15.80 -12.60
N ALA A 70 -17.34 15.61 -13.71
CA ALA A 70 -17.81 15.80 -15.08
C ALA A 70 -17.23 14.71 -16.00
N THR A 71 -17.97 14.40 -17.06
CA THR A 71 -17.61 13.40 -18.09
C THR A 71 -16.97 14.06 -19.31
N GLY A 72 -16.14 13.32 -20.04
CA GLY A 72 -15.63 13.69 -21.37
C GLY A 72 -14.22 14.25 -21.41
N SER A 73 -13.54 14.32 -20.26
CA SER A 73 -12.08 14.47 -20.21
C SER A 73 -11.43 13.13 -20.53
N LYS A 74 -10.16 13.15 -20.92
CA LYS A 74 -9.38 11.91 -21.10
C LYS A 74 -8.27 11.82 -20.06
N ASP A 75 -7.97 10.60 -19.63
CA ASP A 75 -6.83 10.31 -18.78
C ASP A 75 -5.53 10.22 -19.59
N PHE A 76 -4.43 9.88 -18.91
CA PHE A 76 -3.10 9.69 -19.48
C PHE A 76 -3.05 8.62 -20.59
N TYR A 77 -3.84 7.55 -20.47
CA TYR A 77 -3.91 6.48 -21.45
C TYR A 77 -4.89 6.78 -22.61
N GLY A 78 -5.58 7.91 -22.55
CA GLY A 78 -6.57 8.33 -23.54
C GLY A 78 -7.96 7.73 -23.33
N ASN A 79 -8.20 7.09 -22.19
CA ASN A 79 -9.50 6.59 -21.78
C ASN A 79 -10.40 7.77 -21.39
N GLU A 80 -11.70 7.65 -21.67
CA GLU A 80 -12.67 8.67 -21.26
C GLU A 80 -12.92 8.58 -19.75
N ILE A 81 -12.89 9.74 -19.10
CA ILE A 81 -13.21 9.89 -17.68
C ILE A 81 -14.72 10.11 -17.56
N GLU A 82 -15.36 9.26 -16.77
CA GLU A 82 -16.76 9.36 -16.42
C GLU A 82 -16.96 10.04 -15.06
N LYS A 83 -18.15 10.60 -14.86
CA LYS A 83 -18.51 11.19 -13.58
C LYS A 83 -18.63 10.10 -12.52
N GLY A 84 -17.87 10.23 -11.45
CA GLY A 84 -17.81 9.26 -10.36
C GLY A 84 -16.49 8.46 -10.33
N ASP A 85 -15.69 8.54 -11.38
CA ASP A 85 -14.40 7.86 -11.46
C ASP A 85 -13.44 8.37 -10.38
N ARG A 86 -12.63 7.46 -9.85
CA ARG A 86 -11.52 7.81 -8.96
C ARG A 86 -10.32 8.20 -9.80
N LEU A 87 -9.77 9.36 -9.54
CA LEU A 87 -8.68 9.93 -10.31
C LEU A 87 -7.48 10.23 -9.41
N ALA A 88 -6.29 9.95 -9.94
CA ALA A 88 -5.03 10.41 -9.39
C ALA A 88 -4.45 11.49 -10.31
N TYR A 89 -4.25 12.69 -9.77
CA TYR A 89 -3.54 13.76 -10.45
C TYR A 89 -2.11 13.85 -9.94
N ASP A 90 -1.19 13.65 -10.85
CA ASP A 90 0.23 13.86 -10.63
C ASP A 90 0.55 15.34 -10.89
N SER A 91 0.78 16.10 -9.81
CA SER A 91 1.09 17.53 -9.92
C SER A 91 2.47 17.79 -10.52
N LYS A 92 3.43 16.86 -10.40
CA LYS A 92 4.79 17.01 -10.91
C LYS A 92 4.85 16.85 -12.42
N LYS A 93 4.03 15.95 -12.97
CA LYS A 93 3.96 15.66 -14.42
C LYS A 93 2.73 16.25 -15.11
N GLU A 94 1.83 16.87 -14.36
CA GLU A 94 0.56 17.45 -14.83
C GLU A 94 -0.34 16.41 -15.53
N ASN A 95 -0.30 15.15 -15.08
CA ASN A 95 -1.06 14.04 -15.64
C ASN A 95 -2.25 13.65 -14.75
N ILE A 96 -3.33 13.17 -15.40
CA ILE A 96 -4.49 12.59 -14.72
C ILE A 96 -4.57 11.12 -15.08
N ILE A 97 -4.70 10.26 -14.08
CA ILE A 97 -4.79 8.82 -14.24
C ILE A 97 -6.13 8.37 -13.68
N ASN A 98 -6.89 7.62 -14.47
CA ASN A 98 -8.08 6.96 -13.98
C ASN A 98 -7.67 5.74 -13.15
N MET A 99 -8.16 5.67 -11.92
CA MET A 99 -7.90 4.58 -10.97
C MET A 99 -9.05 3.57 -10.92
N GLU A 100 -9.99 3.59 -11.88
CA GLU A 100 -11.00 2.54 -11.98
C GLU A 100 -10.37 1.16 -12.13
N TRP A 101 -9.23 1.11 -12.83
CA TRP A 101 -8.39 -0.08 -13.01
C TRP A 101 -7.10 0.12 -12.22
N GLU A 102 -6.92 -0.61 -11.12
CA GLU A 102 -5.71 -0.51 -10.29
C GLU A 102 -4.43 -0.77 -11.11
N ASP A 103 -4.51 -1.67 -12.09
CA ASP A 103 -3.41 -1.99 -13.01
C ASP A 103 -2.89 -0.77 -13.78
N ASP A 104 -3.78 0.12 -14.24
CA ASP A 104 -3.39 1.32 -15.01
C ASP A 104 -2.61 2.30 -14.13
N PHE A 105 -3.04 2.44 -12.88
CA PHE A 105 -2.36 3.30 -11.90
C PHE A 105 -1.01 2.72 -11.48
N GLU A 106 -0.94 1.41 -11.20
CA GLU A 106 0.33 0.75 -10.91
C GLU A 106 1.30 0.80 -12.10
N ALA A 107 0.79 0.62 -13.32
CA ALA A 107 1.58 0.73 -14.55
C ALA A 107 2.15 2.13 -14.73
N TYR A 108 1.37 3.17 -14.42
CA TYR A 108 1.83 4.55 -14.46
C TYR A 108 2.99 4.78 -13.48
N LEU A 109 2.84 4.33 -12.24
CA LEU A 109 3.89 4.48 -11.22
C LEU A 109 5.17 3.70 -11.58
N LYS A 110 5.04 2.48 -12.11
CA LYS A 110 6.16 1.68 -12.64
C LYS A 110 6.88 2.41 -13.78
N LEU A 111 6.12 2.97 -14.72
CA LEU A 111 6.68 3.61 -15.92
C LEU A 111 7.32 4.96 -15.61
N GLU A 112 6.60 5.81 -14.88
CA GLU A 112 6.95 7.22 -14.71
C GLU A 112 7.86 7.47 -13.52
N TYR A 113 7.84 6.59 -12.51
CA TYR A 113 8.64 6.74 -11.28
C TYR A 113 9.53 5.53 -10.98
N GLY A 114 9.34 4.39 -11.66
CA GLY A 114 10.16 3.20 -11.43
C GLY A 114 9.75 2.38 -10.20
N PHE A 115 8.53 2.59 -9.69
CA PHE A 115 8.01 1.86 -8.53
C PHE A 115 8.00 0.35 -8.79
N GLN A 116 8.28 -0.46 -7.77
CA GLN A 116 8.22 -1.92 -7.87
C GLN A 116 7.15 -2.46 -6.94
N PHE A 117 6.21 -3.24 -7.47
CA PHE A 117 5.13 -3.84 -6.70
C PHE A 117 5.44 -5.31 -6.51
N THR A 118 5.53 -5.76 -5.26
CA THR A 118 5.87 -7.13 -4.91
C THR A 118 5.16 -7.56 -3.64
N ILE A 119 5.28 -8.84 -3.30
CA ILE A 119 4.84 -9.39 -2.03
C ILE A 119 6.06 -9.44 -1.10
N ALA A 120 5.85 -9.09 0.17
CA ALA A 120 6.84 -9.25 1.23
C ALA A 120 7.14 -10.75 1.41
N GLU A 121 8.39 -11.16 1.20
CA GLU A 121 8.85 -12.56 1.35
C GLU A 121 9.33 -12.89 2.76
#